data_AF-A0A3A6HVK6-F1
#
_entry.id   AF-A0A3A6HVK6-F1
#
_cell.length_a   1.000
_cell.length_b   1.000
_cell.length_c   1.000
_cell.angle_alpha   90.00
_cell.angle_beta   90.00
_cell.angle_gamma   90.00
#
_symmetry.space_group_name_H-M   'P 1'
#
loop_
_entity.id
_entity.type
_entity.pdbx_description
1 polymer ?
#
loop_
_entity_poly.entity_id
_entity_poly.type
_entity_poly.pdbx_seq_one_letter_code
_entity_poly.pdbx_strand_id
1 'polypeptide(L)'
;MNIKEVERITGLKKANIRYYEQEGLLQPKRNRQNNYREYDQQNIETLERIKLLRLLEVPVYQIRALQRGETTFHEVMDLQEKKFTEEIKEKKELLEICKLVKMSNSNFEGLTVTEPEGNGKYWGRMNGKILRQDRIRRIEANMVLVKNALPLLMLSYWIVWTAYQIGDHQFPAEFTVVYIVLTLAVFCFWCLLRLKVSREKCA
;
A
#
# COMPACT_ATOMS: atom_id res chain seq x y z
N MET A 1 -21.77 -2.49 21.20
CA MET A 1 -20.64 -3.43 21.01
C MET A 1 -19.32 -2.66 20.94
N ASN A 2 -18.22 -3.24 21.43
CA ASN A 2 -16.89 -2.61 21.32
C ASN A 2 -16.23 -2.96 19.98
N ILE A 3 -15.14 -2.26 19.62
CA ILE A 3 -14.48 -2.46 18.32
C ILE A 3 -13.87 -3.86 18.14
N LYS A 4 -13.47 -4.54 19.22
CA LYS A 4 -12.91 -5.90 19.17
C LYS A 4 -13.99 -6.91 18.79
N GLU A 5 -15.19 -6.72 19.31
CA GLU A 5 -16.36 -7.53 18.96
C GLU A 5 -16.77 -7.31 17.51
N VAL A 6 -16.80 -6.06 17.05
CA VAL A 6 -17.11 -5.73 15.65
C VAL A 6 -16.08 -6.34 14.69
N GLU A 7 -14.79 -6.29 15.03
CA GLU A 7 -13.72 -6.94 14.25
C GLU A 7 -13.94 -8.46 14.14
N ARG A 8 -14.37 -9.11 15.24
CA ARG A 8 -14.70 -10.54 15.24
C ARG A 8 -15.88 -10.88 14.34
N ILE A 9 -16.94 -10.06 14.38
CA ILE A 9 -18.17 -10.28 13.60
C ILE A 9 -17.92 -10.02 12.11
N THR A 10 -17.31 -8.87 11.79
CA THR A 10 -17.16 -8.42 10.39
C THR A 10 -15.92 -8.97 9.69
N GLY A 11 -14.94 -9.47 10.46
CA GLY A 11 -13.62 -9.85 9.98
C GLY A 11 -12.74 -8.67 9.56
N LEU A 12 -13.19 -7.42 9.76
CA LEU A 12 -12.43 -6.23 9.43
C LEU A 12 -11.48 -5.86 10.57
N LYS A 13 -10.20 -5.65 10.23
CA LYS A 13 -9.21 -5.18 11.20
C LYS A 13 -9.65 -3.87 11.86
N LYS A 14 -9.37 -3.68 13.15
CA LYS A 14 -9.67 -2.42 13.87
C LYS A 14 -9.19 -1.15 13.15
N ALA A 15 -8.04 -1.22 12.48
CA ALA A 15 -7.50 -0.11 11.70
C ALA A 15 -8.42 0.30 10.54
N ASN A 16 -9.03 -0.67 9.85
CA ASN A 16 -9.94 -0.42 8.74
C ASN A 16 -11.27 0.18 9.24
N ILE A 17 -11.79 -0.34 10.36
CA ILE A 17 -13.01 0.21 10.98
C ILE A 17 -12.80 1.69 11.36
N ARG A 18 -11.65 2.00 11.99
CA ARG A 18 -11.28 3.39 12.32
C ARG A 18 -11.09 4.26 11.08
N TYR A 19 -10.52 3.71 10.03
CA TYR A 19 -10.38 4.42 8.75
C TYR A 19 -11.75 4.78 8.18
N TYR A 20 -12.72 3.86 8.16
CA TYR A 20 -14.07 4.16 7.68
C TYR A 20 -14.83 5.15 8.57
N GLU A 21 -14.58 5.14 9.89
CA GLU A 21 -15.05 6.19 10.82
C GLU A 21 -14.45 7.56 10.46
N GLN A 22 -13.13 7.63 10.22
CA GLN A 22 -12.44 8.87 9.82
C GLN A 22 -12.93 9.41 8.48
N GLU A 23 -13.23 8.51 7.55
CA GLU A 23 -13.82 8.84 6.24
C GLU A 23 -15.33 9.14 6.35
N GLY A 24 -15.90 9.17 7.56
CA GLY A 24 -17.28 9.57 7.82
C GLY A 24 -18.33 8.58 7.34
N LEU A 25 -17.94 7.34 6.99
CA LEU A 25 -18.87 6.30 6.54
C LEU A 25 -19.66 5.67 7.70
N LEU A 26 -19.16 5.85 8.93
CA LEU A 26 -19.70 5.30 10.16
C LEU A 26 -19.63 6.36 11.26
N GLN A 27 -20.66 6.42 12.10
CA GLN A 27 -20.70 7.33 13.24
C GLN A 27 -21.17 6.55 14.49
N PRO A 28 -20.28 5.76 15.11
CA PRO A 28 -20.62 5.02 16.32
C PRO A 28 -20.94 6.00 17.46
N LYS A 29 -21.94 5.67 18.26
CA LYS A 29 -22.30 6.48 19.43
C LYS A 29 -21.19 6.36 20.49
N ARG A 30 -21.06 7.38 21.32
CA ARG A 30 -20.19 7.32 22.51
C ARG A 30 -21.06 7.04 23.73
N ASN A 31 -20.64 6.07 24.53
CA ASN A 31 -21.31 5.75 25.78
C ASN A 31 -21.14 6.95 26.74
N ARG A 32 -22.24 7.41 27.33
CA ARG A 32 -22.27 8.59 28.21
C ARG A 32 -21.51 8.37 29.53
N GLN A 33 -21.34 7.13 29.98
CA GLN A 33 -20.73 6.80 31.27
C GLN A 33 -19.21 6.69 31.22
N ASN A 34 -18.65 6.19 30.12
CA ASN A 34 -17.21 5.91 30.01
C ASN A 34 -16.56 6.48 28.74
N ASN A 35 -17.32 7.22 27.93
CA ASN A 35 -16.88 7.89 26.70
C ASN A 35 -16.24 6.96 25.64
N TYR A 36 -16.40 5.65 25.78
CA TYR A 36 -15.96 4.69 24.77
C TYR A 36 -16.91 4.64 23.58
N ARG A 37 -16.38 4.26 22.43
CA ARG A 37 -17.15 4.04 21.20
C ARG A 37 -17.99 2.78 21.31
N GLU A 38 -19.27 2.90 21.01
CA GLU A 38 -20.21 1.80 20.92
C GLU A 38 -20.78 1.71 19.52
N TYR A 39 -20.59 0.53 18.94
CA TYR A 39 -21.14 0.16 17.64
C TYR A 39 -22.43 -0.62 17.88
N ASP A 40 -23.48 -0.24 17.16
CA ASP A 40 -24.76 -0.95 17.12
C ASP A 40 -24.84 -1.87 15.89
N GLN A 41 -25.98 -2.53 15.71
CA GLN A 41 -26.21 -3.43 14.59
C GLN A 41 -26.18 -2.70 13.23
N GLN A 42 -26.67 -1.47 13.17
CA GLN A 42 -26.68 -0.68 11.94
C GLN A 42 -25.26 -0.34 11.47
N ASN A 43 -24.34 -0.10 12.41
CA ASN A 43 -22.92 0.06 12.09
C ASN A 43 -22.32 -1.22 11.48
N ILE A 44 -22.71 -2.41 11.98
CA ILE A 44 -22.25 -3.69 11.44
C ILE A 44 -22.77 -3.89 10.01
N GLU A 45 -24.06 -3.67 9.77
CA GLU A 45 -24.65 -3.77 8.43
C GLU A 45 -23.97 -2.80 7.44
N THR A 46 -23.66 -1.60 7.89
CA THR A 46 -22.94 -0.60 7.08
C THR A 46 -21.53 -1.08 6.76
N LEU A 47 -20.81 -1.66 7.74
CA LEU A 47 -19.48 -2.24 7.54
C LEU A 47 -19.50 -3.41 6.53
N GLU A 48 -20.50 -4.28 6.57
CA GLU A 48 -20.64 -5.37 5.60
C GLU A 48 -20.92 -4.84 4.19
N ARG A 49 -21.76 -3.81 4.04
CA ARG A 49 -21.98 -3.13 2.74
C ARG A 49 -20.69 -2.50 2.21
N ILE A 50 -19.94 -1.80 3.06
CA ILE A 50 -18.64 -1.22 2.68
C ILE A 50 -17.68 -2.32 2.23
N LYS A 51 -17.60 -3.42 2.99
CA LYS A 51 -16.73 -4.56 2.66
C LYS A 51 -17.04 -5.16 1.29
N LEU A 52 -18.33 -5.36 0.96
CA LEU A 52 -18.75 -5.82 -0.36
C LEU A 52 -18.35 -4.84 -1.47
N LEU A 53 -18.59 -3.54 -1.29
CA LEU A 53 -18.22 -2.53 -2.28
C LEU A 53 -16.70 -2.43 -2.47
N ARG A 54 -15.93 -2.56 -1.38
CA ARG A 54 -14.47 -2.61 -1.44
C ARG A 54 -13.95 -3.87 -2.13
N LEU A 55 -14.66 -4.99 -2.06
CA LEU A 55 -14.36 -6.20 -2.82
C LEU A 55 -14.53 -5.97 -4.33
N LEU A 56 -15.53 -5.17 -4.73
CA LEU A 56 -15.74 -4.72 -6.11
C LEU A 56 -14.83 -3.55 -6.53
N GLU A 57 -13.74 -3.33 -5.79
CA GLU A 57 -12.77 -2.24 -6.00
C GLU A 57 -13.35 -0.82 -5.98
N VAL A 58 -14.59 -0.63 -5.50
CA VAL A 58 -15.22 0.68 -5.42
C VAL A 58 -14.45 1.56 -4.42
N PRO A 59 -13.94 2.73 -4.81
CA PRO A 59 -13.17 3.60 -3.94
C PRO A 59 -14.05 4.23 -2.85
N VAL A 60 -13.45 4.50 -1.69
CA VAL A 60 -14.17 5.02 -0.50
C VAL A 60 -14.95 6.30 -0.78
N TYR A 61 -14.44 7.19 -1.63
CA TYR A 61 -15.15 8.42 -1.98
C TYR A 61 -16.46 8.15 -2.74
N GLN A 62 -16.52 7.11 -3.59
CA GLN A 62 -17.76 6.71 -4.27
C GLN A 62 -18.74 6.03 -3.30
N ILE A 63 -18.23 5.23 -2.36
CA ILE A 63 -19.08 4.65 -1.30
C ILE A 63 -19.74 5.76 -0.47
N ARG A 64 -18.99 6.82 -0.16
CA ARG A 64 -19.52 8.01 0.52
C ARG A 64 -20.57 8.72 -0.33
N ALA A 65 -20.32 8.92 -1.63
CA ALA A 65 -21.27 9.53 -2.55
C ALA A 65 -22.57 8.71 -2.62
N LEU A 66 -22.48 7.38 -2.68
CA LEU A 66 -23.63 6.47 -2.60
C LEU A 66 -24.41 6.63 -1.28
N GLN A 67 -23.74 6.70 -0.13
CA GLN A 67 -24.39 6.92 1.17
C GLN A 67 -25.13 8.26 1.25
N ARG A 68 -24.66 9.28 0.53
CA ARG A 68 -25.27 10.62 0.47
C ARG A 68 -26.33 10.77 -0.62
N GLY A 69 -26.49 9.75 -1.49
CA GLY A 69 -27.37 9.83 -2.65
C GLY A 69 -26.87 10.77 -3.75
N GLU A 70 -25.57 11.11 -3.76
CA GLU A 70 -24.94 11.95 -4.80
C GLU A 70 -24.72 11.19 -6.12
N THR A 71 -24.71 9.85 -6.07
CA THR A 71 -24.59 8.94 -7.21
C THR A 71 -25.44 7.70 -6.98
N THR A 72 -25.70 6.93 -8.03
CA THR A 72 -26.49 5.70 -7.96
C THR A 72 -25.62 4.45 -8.02
N PHE A 73 -26.15 3.33 -7.51
CA PHE A 73 -25.48 2.04 -7.68
C PHE A 73 -25.29 1.69 -9.15
N HIS A 74 -26.25 2.03 -10.02
CA HIS A 74 -26.16 1.76 -11.45
C HIS A 74 -24.94 2.45 -12.07
N GLU A 75 -24.77 3.75 -11.83
CA GLU A 75 -23.61 4.52 -12.32
C GLU A 75 -22.28 3.95 -11.82
N VAL A 76 -22.20 3.62 -10.52
CA VAL A 76 -20.96 3.07 -9.95
C VAL A 76 -20.67 1.69 -10.52
N MET A 77 -21.68 0.83 -10.69
CA MET A 77 -21.49 -0.52 -11.23
C MET A 77 -21.15 -0.48 -12.73
N ASP A 78 -21.76 0.37 -13.54
CA ASP A 78 -21.41 0.55 -14.95
C ASP A 78 -19.94 0.95 -15.12
N LEU A 79 -19.45 1.86 -14.26
CA LEU A 79 -18.05 2.26 -14.25
C LEU A 79 -17.12 1.09 -13.89
N GLN A 80 -17.49 0.27 -12.89
CA GLN A 80 -16.70 -0.90 -12.52
C GLN A 80 -16.74 -1.98 -13.61
N GLU A 81 -17.89 -2.24 -14.21
CA GLU A 81 -18.04 -3.22 -15.28
C GLU A 81 -17.20 -2.83 -16.50
N LYS A 82 -17.25 -1.55 -16.89
CA LYS A 82 -16.40 -1.03 -17.96
C LYS A 82 -14.92 -1.21 -17.65
N LYS A 83 -14.50 -0.84 -16.43
CA LYS A 83 -13.11 -1.01 -15.97
C LYS A 83 -12.67 -2.47 -16.03
N PHE A 84 -13.45 -3.39 -15.47
CA PHE A 84 -13.11 -4.81 -15.47
C PHE A 84 -13.10 -5.40 -16.89
N THR A 85 -14.00 -4.98 -17.76
CA THR A 85 -14.01 -5.39 -19.17
C THR A 85 -12.74 -4.96 -19.90
N GLU A 86 -12.30 -3.71 -19.68
CA GLU A 86 -11.03 -3.21 -20.22
C GLU A 86 -9.84 -4.01 -19.67
N GLU A 87 -9.78 -4.27 -18.36
CA GLU A 87 -8.71 -5.08 -17.75
C GLU A 87 -8.68 -6.53 -18.25
N ILE A 88 -9.85 -7.15 -18.43
CA ILE A 88 -9.97 -8.50 -18.99
C ILE A 88 -9.43 -8.52 -20.41
N LYS A 89 -9.77 -7.52 -21.22
CA LYS A 89 -9.28 -7.41 -22.59
C LYS A 89 -7.75 -7.27 -22.62
N GLU A 90 -7.20 -6.35 -21.82
CA GLU A 90 -5.74 -6.14 -21.72
C GLU A 90 -5.00 -7.40 -21.26
N LYS A 91 -5.52 -8.10 -20.24
CA LYS A 91 -4.92 -9.35 -19.74
C LYS A 91 -5.01 -10.49 -20.75
N LYS A 92 -6.10 -10.57 -21.54
CA LYS A 92 -6.24 -11.56 -22.61
C LYS A 92 -5.22 -11.31 -23.73
N GLU A 93 -5.07 -10.07 -24.18
CA GLU A 93 -4.06 -9.69 -25.18
C GLU A 93 -2.64 -10.07 -24.71
N LEU A 94 -2.30 -9.75 -23.46
CA LEU A 94 -1.04 -10.17 -22.83
C LEU A 94 -0.85 -11.68 -22.80
N LEU A 95 -1.91 -12.43 -22.47
CA LEU A 95 -1.84 -13.88 -22.42
C LEU A 95 -1.57 -14.49 -23.79
N GLU A 96 -2.17 -13.96 -24.86
CA GLU A 96 -1.88 -14.39 -26.22
C GLU A 96 -0.43 -14.11 -26.60
N ILE A 97 0.11 -12.93 -26.25
CA ILE A 97 1.53 -12.62 -26.45
C ILE A 97 2.42 -13.62 -25.70
N CYS A 98 2.11 -13.92 -24.42
CA CYS A 98 2.84 -14.92 -23.65
C CYS A 98 2.84 -16.30 -24.31
N LYS A 99 1.72 -16.73 -24.90
CA LYS A 99 1.62 -18.01 -25.63
C LYS A 99 2.46 -17.98 -26.90
N LEU A 100 2.38 -16.92 -27.69
CA LEU A 100 3.18 -16.74 -28.91
C LEU A 100 4.68 -16.80 -28.59
N VAL A 101 5.13 -16.00 -27.63
CA VAL A 101 6.54 -15.95 -27.21
C VAL A 101 7.04 -17.30 -26.71
N LYS A 102 6.20 -18.04 -25.95
CA LYS A 102 6.53 -19.38 -25.45
C LYS A 102 6.69 -20.42 -26.58
N MET A 103 5.92 -20.29 -27.67
CA MET A 103 5.93 -21.24 -28.78
C MET A 103 7.08 -21.00 -29.76
N SER A 104 7.49 -19.75 -29.98
CA SER A 104 8.43 -19.40 -31.05
C SER A 104 9.88 -19.24 -30.62
N ASN A 105 10.19 -19.18 -29.31
CA ASN A 105 11.53 -18.80 -28.84
C ASN A 105 12.08 -19.71 -27.74
N SER A 106 13.29 -20.23 -27.93
CA SER A 106 14.00 -21.09 -26.97
C SER A 106 14.96 -20.32 -26.05
N ASN A 107 15.43 -19.16 -26.51
CA ASN A 107 16.36 -18.29 -25.81
C ASN A 107 16.07 -16.80 -26.14
N PHE A 108 16.70 -15.88 -25.40
CA PHE A 108 16.45 -14.44 -25.52
C PHE A 108 16.83 -13.88 -26.91
N GLU A 109 17.87 -14.43 -27.53
CA GLU A 109 18.41 -13.97 -28.82
C GLU A 109 17.51 -14.36 -30.00
N GLY A 110 16.72 -15.43 -29.86
CA GLY A 110 15.74 -15.87 -30.86
C GLY A 110 14.41 -15.13 -30.80
N LEU A 111 14.22 -14.20 -29.85
CA LEU A 111 12.97 -13.47 -29.65
C LEU A 111 12.67 -12.57 -30.86
N THR A 112 11.90 -13.09 -31.82
CA THR A 112 11.35 -12.27 -32.89
C THR A 112 10.28 -11.34 -32.32
N VAL A 113 10.38 -10.05 -32.61
CA VAL A 113 9.38 -9.05 -32.21
C VAL A 113 8.09 -9.37 -32.95
N THR A 114 7.26 -10.20 -32.34
CA THR A 114 5.88 -10.42 -32.75
C THR A 114 5.12 -9.22 -32.28
N GLU A 115 5.07 -8.19 -33.11
CA GLU A 115 4.23 -7.02 -32.86
C GLU A 115 2.77 -7.47 -32.82
N PRO A 116 2.06 -7.27 -31.70
CA PRO A 116 0.63 -7.52 -31.67
C PRO A 116 -0.03 -6.67 -32.76
N GLU A 117 -0.88 -7.27 -33.60
CA GLU A 117 -1.65 -6.53 -34.60
C GLU A 117 -2.48 -5.46 -33.89
N GLY A 118 -2.12 -4.18 -34.07
CA GLY A 118 -2.83 -3.09 -33.38
C GLY A 118 -1.98 -1.95 -32.78
N ASN A 119 -0.85 -1.61 -33.41
CA ASN A 119 -0.20 -0.29 -33.39
C ASN A 119 0.35 0.23 -32.03
N GLY A 120 1.32 1.16 -32.11
CA GLY A 120 2.02 1.80 -30.99
C GLY A 120 1.17 2.40 -29.85
N LYS A 121 -0.16 2.35 -29.92
CA LYS A 121 -1.10 2.54 -28.80
C LYS A 121 -0.87 1.56 -27.65
N TYR A 122 -0.48 0.31 -27.90
CA TYR A 122 -0.19 -0.66 -26.82
C TYR A 122 1.04 -0.25 -26.02
N TRP A 123 2.18 -0.02 -26.71
CA TRP A 123 3.40 0.50 -26.10
C TRP A 123 3.19 1.87 -25.44
N GLY A 124 2.41 2.77 -26.04
CA GLY A 124 2.06 4.07 -25.45
C GLY A 124 1.27 3.97 -24.13
N ARG A 125 0.33 3.02 -24.03
CA ARG A 125 -0.47 2.81 -22.81
C ARG A 125 0.30 2.06 -21.72
N MET A 126 1.21 1.16 -22.11
CA MET A 126 1.91 0.27 -21.19
C MET A 126 3.28 0.79 -20.74
N ASN A 127 3.99 1.60 -21.54
CA ASN A 127 5.32 2.14 -21.20
C ASN A 127 5.33 2.91 -19.89
N GLY A 128 4.29 3.72 -19.64
CA GLY A 128 4.15 4.44 -18.37
C GLY A 128 4.06 3.50 -17.17
N LYS A 129 3.28 2.41 -17.28
CA LYS A 129 3.09 1.41 -16.22
C LYS A 129 4.34 0.54 -16.01
N ILE A 130 4.97 0.06 -17.08
CA ILE A 130 6.15 -0.83 -17.03
C ILE A 130 7.35 -0.10 -16.43
N LEU A 131 7.71 1.08 -16.96
CA LEU A 131 8.87 1.83 -16.48
C LEU A 131 8.71 2.31 -15.02
N ARG A 132 7.48 2.58 -14.58
CA ARG A 132 7.17 2.90 -13.18
C ARG A 132 7.34 1.69 -12.27
N GLN A 133 6.89 0.50 -12.68
CA GLN A 133 7.07 -0.71 -11.88
C GLN A 133 8.56 -1.01 -11.63
N ASP A 134 9.41 -0.90 -12.64
CA ASP A 134 10.84 -1.14 -12.47
C ASP A 134 11.50 -0.09 -11.57
N ARG A 135 11.06 1.17 -11.67
CA ARG A 135 11.54 2.25 -10.82
C ARG A 135 11.14 2.04 -9.36
N ILE A 136 9.88 1.68 -9.10
CA ILE A 136 9.37 1.35 -7.77
C ILE A 136 10.10 0.15 -7.19
N ARG A 137 10.28 -0.95 -7.95
CA ARG A 137 11.01 -2.15 -7.48
C ARG A 137 12.45 -1.82 -7.11
N ARG A 138 13.14 -1.00 -7.89
CA ARG A 138 14.51 -0.54 -7.56
C ARG A 138 14.54 0.25 -6.25
N ILE A 139 13.58 1.15 -6.03
CA ILE A 139 13.51 1.93 -4.79
C ILE A 139 13.12 1.04 -3.60
N GLU A 140 12.21 0.08 -3.79
CA GLU A 140 11.83 -0.90 -2.77
C GLU A 140 13.00 -1.82 -2.39
N ALA A 141 13.81 -2.28 -3.35
CA ALA A 141 15.04 -3.04 -3.09
C ALA A 141 16.04 -2.24 -2.24
N ASN A 142 16.25 -0.96 -2.56
CA ASN A 142 17.13 -0.08 -1.78
C ASN A 142 16.57 0.20 -0.37
N MET A 143 15.24 0.24 -0.21
CA MET A 143 14.62 0.38 1.12
C MET A 143 14.86 -0.84 2.03
N VAL A 144 15.00 -2.05 1.47
CA VAL A 144 15.29 -3.25 2.28
C VAL A 144 16.67 -3.13 2.95
N LEU A 145 17.68 -2.69 2.20
CA LEU A 145 19.04 -2.45 2.72
C LEU A 145 19.02 -1.42 3.87
N VAL A 146 18.35 -0.28 3.66
CA VAL A 146 18.29 0.79 4.66
C VAL A 146 17.48 0.38 5.90
N LYS A 147 16.38 -0.37 5.73
CA LYS A 147 15.53 -0.86 6.83
C LYS A 147 16.30 -1.78 7.77
N ASN A 148 17.22 -2.59 7.24
CA ASN A 148 18.03 -3.50 8.04
C ASN A 148 19.23 -2.80 8.70
N ALA A 149 19.73 -1.70 8.13
CA ALA A 149 20.85 -0.95 8.67
C ALA A 149 20.51 -0.19 9.97
N LEU A 150 19.31 0.39 10.06
CA LEU A 150 18.91 1.20 11.22
C LEU A 150 18.90 0.45 12.57
N PRO A 151 18.38 -0.79 12.69
CA PRO A 151 18.45 -1.56 13.94
C PRO A 151 19.81 -2.22 14.21
N LEU A 152 20.73 -2.28 13.22
CA LEU A 152 22.12 -2.76 13.38
C LEU A 152 23.07 -1.65 13.85
N LEU A 153 22.90 -0.43 13.33
CA LEU A 153 23.11 0.78 14.13
C LEU A 153 22.14 0.70 15.34
N MET A 154 21.99 1.59 16.30
CA MET A 154 21.22 1.32 17.55
C MET A 154 21.75 0.12 18.38
N LEU A 155 21.68 -1.13 17.91
CA LEU A 155 22.25 -2.31 18.57
C LEU A 155 23.78 -2.17 18.75
N SER A 156 24.52 -1.75 17.71
CA SER A 156 25.97 -1.56 17.86
C SER A 156 26.32 -0.46 18.86
N TYR A 157 25.52 0.61 18.94
CA TYR A 157 25.68 1.64 19.98
C TYR A 157 25.38 1.11 21.36
N TRP A 158 24.30 0.33 21.51
CA TRP A 158 23.96 -0.28 22.78
C TRP A 158 25.07 -1.22 23.28
N ILE A 159 25.70 -2.00 22.38
CA ILE A 159 26.85 -2.85 22.72
C ILE A 159 28.06 -2.01 23.14
N VAL A 160 28.41 -0.98 22.37
CA VAL A 160 29.56 -0.11 22.67
C VAL A 160 29.36 0.65 23.97
N TRP A 161 28.16 1.16 24.21
CA TRP A 161 27.79 1.88 25.41
C TRP A 161 27.83 0.98 26.66
N THR A 162 27.31 -0.25 26.57
CA THR A 162 27.36 -1.21 27.69
C THR A 162 28.78 -1.67 27.99
N ALA A 163 29.59 -1.95 26.97
CA ALA A 163 31.00 -2.33 27.16
C ALA A 163 31.81 -1.25 27.89
N TYR A 164 31.54 0.03 27.61
CA TYR A 164 32.25 1.15 28.24
C TYR A 164 31.85 1.39 29.69
N GLN A 165 30.55 1.22 30.02
CA GLN A 165 30.04 1.32 31.39
C GLN A 165 30.63 0.26 32.31
N ILE A 166 30.91 -0.95 31.79
CA ILE A 166 31.55 -2.03 32.56
C ILE A 166 33.02 -1.69 32.91
N GLY A 167 33.67 -0.87 32.08
CA GLY A 167 35.06 -0.44 32.29
C GLY A 167 35.25 0.76 33.21
N ASP A 168 34.19 1.25 33.88
CA ASP A 168 34.19 2.43 34.75
C ASP A 168 34.73 3.72 34.06
N HIS A 169 34.70 3.73 32.73
CA HIS A 169 35.12 4.86 31.91
C HIS A 169 33.92 5.67 31.44
N GLN A 170 34.04 7.00 31.46
CA GLN A 170 33.00 7.89 30.97
C GLN A 170 33.06 7.93 29.43
N PHE A 171 31.96 7.52 28.77
CA PHE A 171 31.91 7.47 27.31
C PHE A 171 32.04 8.89 26.72
N PRO A 172 32.99 9.15 25.79
CA PRO A 172 33.21 10.49 25.27
C PRO A 172 31.97 11.02 24.52
N ALA A 173 31.58 12.26 24.79
CA ALA A 173 30.43 12.89 24.16
C ALA A 173 30.57 13.02 22.63
N GLU A 174 31.80 13.08 22.11
CA GLU A 174 32.06 13.15 20.67
C GLU A 174 31.54 11.91 19.92
N PHE A 175 31.70 10.71 20.50
CA PHE A 175 31.23 9.47 19.88
C PHE A 175 29.71 9.30 19.90
N THR A 176 29.04 9.77 20.96
CA THR A 176 27.57 9.73 21.02
C THR A 176 26.98 10.66 19.96
N VAL A 177 27.55 11.85 19.79
CA VAL A 177 27.13 12.81 18.77
C VAL A 177 27.29 12.22 17.37
N VAL A 178 28.43 11.59 17.05
CA VAL A 178 28.65 10.92 15.76
C VAL A 178 27.58 9.85 15.50
N TYR A 179 27.24 9.06 16.51
CA TYR A 179 26.26 7.99 16.36
C TYR A 179 24.83 8.53 16.15
N ILE A 180 24.47 9.58 16.87
CA ILE A 180 23.19 10.29 16.70
C ILE A 180 23.11 10.88 15.28
N VAL A 181 24.18 11.51 14.79
CA VAL A 181 24.22 12.06 13.43
C VAL A 181 24.06 10.96 12.37
N LEU A 182 24.77 9.84 12.50
CA LEU A 182 24.68 8.71 11.57
C LEU A 182 23.28 8.09 11.55
N THR A 183 22.67 7.87 12.71
CA THR A 183 21.31 7.30 12.81
C THR A 183 20.26 8.24 12.21
N LEU A 184 20.36 9.55 12.50
CA LEU A 184 19.48 10.56 11.90
C LEU A 184 19.67 10.66 10.38
N ALA A 185 20.89 10.58 9.87
CA ALA A 185 21.17 10.59 8.43
C ALA A 185 20.55 9.38 7.72
N VAL A 186 20.73 8.18 8.27
CA VAL A 186 20.14 6.93 7.74
C VAL A 186 18.60 6.98 7.80
N PHE A 187 18.04 7.51 8.89
CA PHE A 187 16.59 7.70 9.01
C PHE A 187 16.04 8.73 8.02
N CYS A 188 16.72 9.87 7.83
CA CYS A 188 16.35 10.87 6.83
C CYS A 188 16.38 10.27 5.41
N PHE A 189 17.43 9.52 5.09
CA PHE A 189 17.54 8.83 3.81
C PHE A 189 16.40 7.82 3.59
N TRP A 190 16.04 7.05 4.63
CA TRP A 190 14.88 6.16 4.59
C TRP A 190 13.56 6.91 4.32
N CYS A 191 13.34 8.04 5.01
CA CYS A 191 12.18 8.91 4.79
C CYS A 191 12.12 9.45 3.35
N LEU A 192 13.26 9.88 2.80
CA LEU A 192 13.34 10.36 1.41
C LEU A 192 13.00 9.26 0.40
N LEU A 193 13.52 8.05 0.59
CA LEU A 193 13.18 6.90 -0.27
C LEU A 193 11.68 6.59 -0.19
N ARG A 194 11.10 6.61 1.01
CA ARG A 194 9.66 6.37 1.23
C ARG A 194 8.79 7.42 0.56
N LEU A 195 9.17 8.70 0.64
CA LEU A 195 8.51 9.79 -0.06
C LEU A 195 8.61 9.64 -1.57
N LYS A 196 9.77 9.21 -2.09
CA LYS A 196 9.97 8.96 -3.52
C LYS A 196 9.06 7.83 -4.03
N VAL A 197 8.95 6.72 -3.30
CA VAL A 197 8.00 5.65 -3.64
C VAL A 197 6.56 6.15 -3.62
N SER A 198 6.18 6.93 -2.60
CA SER A 198 4.82 7.49 -2.52
C SER A 198 4.51 8.38 -3.72
N ARG A 199 5.45 9.22 -4.16
CA ARG A 199 5.28 10.07 -5.35
C ARG A 199 5.15 9.24 -6.62
N GLU A 200 5.96 8.19 -6.79
CA GLU A 200 5.90 7.33 -7.98
C GLU A 200 4.67 6.41 -8.03
N LYS A 201 4.06 6.11 -6.89
CA LYS A 201 2.77 5.40 -6.82
C LYS A 201 1.57 6.30 -7.14
N CYS A 202 1.70 7.63 -6.98
CA CYS A 202 0.63 8.60 -7.22
C CYS A 202 0.71 9.31 -8.58
N ALA A 203 1.91 9.42 -9.17
CA ALA A 203 2.12 9.94 -10.52
C ALA A 203 1.71 8.91 -11.57
#